data_AF-A0A7X6XSC9-F1
#
_entry.id   AF-A0A7X6XSC9-F1
#
_cell.length_a   1.000
_cell.length_b   1.000
_cell.length_c   1.000
_cell.angle_alpha   90.00
_cell.angle_beta   90.00
_cell.angle_gamma   90.00
#
_symmetry.space_group_name_H-M   'P 1'
#
loop_
_entity.id
_entity.type
_entity.pdbx_description
1 polymer ?
#
loop_
_entity_poly.entity_id
_entity_poly.type
_entity_poly.pdbx_seq_one_letter_code
_entity_poly.pdbx_strand_id
1 'polypeptide(L)'
;MKEKKNSTKSNAEQGEAVLDSDLVIEVSKDEMTAVAKLIPPKGGQLITFGQALKKIEEKGITYGTDLAKLREIIEKNVFLTNFEVAKGLPPVNGRDGKVII
;
A
#
# COMPACT_ATOMS: atom_id res chain seq x y z
N MET A 1 -13.00 -0.39 -26.57
CA MET A 1 -12.21 -1.56 -26.18
C MET A 1 -12.59 -1.92 -24.74
N LYS A 2 -12.84 -3.21 -24.50
CA LYS A 2 -13.21 -3.80 -23.19
C LYS A 2 -12.03 -3.60 -22.22
N GLU A 3 -12.23 -3.47 -20.91
CA GLU A 3 -12.49 -4.60 -20.03
C GLU A 3 -13.00 -4.21 -18.65
N LYS A 4 -13.76 -5.14 -18.08
CA LYS A 4 -14.46 -5.11 -16.81
C LYS A 4 -13.48 -5.22 -15.63
N LYS A 5 -13.82 -4.61 -14.49
CA LYS A 5 -13.74 -5.31 -13.20
C LYS A 5 -15.04 -5.09 -12.43
N ASN A 6 -15.84 -6.15 -12.36
CA ASN A 6 -17.02 -6.27 -11.52
C ASN A 6 -16.74 -7.40 -10.53
N SER A 7 -16.68 -7.08 -9.25
CA SER A 7 -16.75 -7.97 -8.08
C SER A 7 -16.70 -7.05 -6.86
N THR A 8 -17.58 -7.05 -5.86
CA THR A 8 -18.66 -7.96 -5.47
C THR A 8 -19.60 -7.17 -4.53
N LYS A 9 -20.89 -7.55 -4.54
CA LYS A 9 -22.00 -7.01 -3.74
C LYS A 9 -21.89 -7.34 -2.24
N SER A 10 -22.39 -6.46 -1.37
CA SER A 10 -23.19 -6.79 -0.16
C SER A 10 -23.76 -5.49 0.42
N ASN A 11 -25.03 -5.20 0.17
CA ASN A 11 -26.18 -5.49 1.04
C ASN A 11 -26.50 -4.28 1.93
N ALA A 12 -27.70 -3.78 1.77
CA ALA A 12 -28.26 -2.71 2.57
C ALA A 12 -28.68 -3.30 3.92
N GLU A 13 -28.04 -2.88 5.00
CA GLU A 13 -28.58 -3.07 6.35
C GLU A 13 -28.40 -1.75 7.10
N GLN A 14 -29.51 -1.24 7.63
CA GLN A 14 -29.55 -0.01 8.41
C GLN A 14 -28.76 -0.21 9.71
N GLY A 15 -27.82 0.69 10.00
CA GLY A 15 -27.14 0.74 11.31
C GLY A 15 -25.63 0.88 11.19
N GLU A 16 -25.13 2.04 11.63
CA GLU A 16 -23.71 2.39 11.81
C GLU A 16 -22.91 2.57 10.50
N ALA A 17 -22.28 3.73 10.32
CA ALA A 17 -21.48 4.02 9.14
C ALA A 17 -20.24 3.11 9.12
N VAL A 18 -20.37 2.01 8.38
CA VAL A 18 -19.33 1.01 8.20
C VAL A 18 -18.16 1.64 7.43
N LEU A 19 -17.02 1.89 8.07
CA LEU A 19 -15.79 2.34 7.39
C LEU A 19 -14.83 1.17 7.17
N ASP A 20 -14.39 1.04 5.93
CA ASP A 20 -13.29 0.14 5.56
C ASP A 20 -11.95 0.64 6.11
N SER A 21 -10.98 -0.26 6.20
CA SER A 21 -9.65 0.10 6.67
C SER A 21 -8.96 0.93 5.60
N ASP A 22 -8.30 2.00 6.01
CA ASP A 22 -7.54 2.85 5.11
C ASP A 22 -6.03 2.73 5.36
N LEU A 23 -5.22 3.03 4.35
CA LEU A 23 -3.77 3.03 4.44
C LEU A 23 -3.29 4.43 4.12
N VAL A 24 -2.85 5.13 5.16
CA VAL A 24 -2.31 6.48 5.04
C VAL A 24 -0.81 6.37 4.81
N ILE A 25 -0.34 6.94 3.71
CA ILE A 25 1.08 6.94 3.34
C ILE A 25 1.56 8.39 3.42
N GLU A 26 2.52 8.61 4.30
CA GLU A 26 3.17 9.89 4.56
C GLU A 26 4.61 9.79 4.05
N VAL A 27 4.95 10.58 3.04
CA VAL A 27 6.30 10.66 2.49
C VAL A 27 6.99 11.84 3.16
N SER A 28 8.22 11.64 3.64
CA SER A 28 9.04 12.71 4.23
C SER A 28 9.36 13.80 3.20
N LYS A 29 9.66 15.01 3.67
CA LYS A 29 10.03 16.15 2.79
C LYS A 29 11.20 15.85 1.87
N ASP A 30 12.14 15.03 2.34
CA ASP A 30 13.33 14.63 1.57
C ASP A 30 13.04 13.55 0.52
N GLU A 31 11.78 13.09 0.42
CA GLU A 31 11.33 12.00 -0.48
C GLU A 31 12.10 10.67 -0.32
N MET A 32 12.96 10.58 0.71
CA MET A 32 13.79 9.42 1.02
C MET A 32 13.13 8.42 1.96
N THR A 33 12.02 8.77 2.62
CA THR A 33 11.36 7.86 3.56
C THR A 33 9.86 7.94 3.38
N ALA A 34 9.21 6.79 3.20
CA ALA A 34 7.77 6.67 3.19
C ALA A 34 7.32 5.84 4.38
N VAL A 35 6.48 6.45 5.21
CA VAL A 35 5.86 5.83 6.36
C VAL A 35 4.42 5.50 5.97
N ALA A 36 4.01 4.25 6.17
CA ALA A 36 2.61 3.90 6.10
C ALA A 36 2.04 3.71 7.50
N LYS A 37 0.74 4.00 7.60
CA LYS A 37 -0.06 3.89 8.80
C LYS A 37 -1.37 3.22 8.42
N LEU A 38 -1.63 2.06 9.00
CA LEU A 38 -2.85 1.33 8.77
C LEU A 38 -3.94 1.81 9.73
N ILE A 39 -5.03 2.32 9.17
CA ILE A 39 -6.20 2.78 9.91
C ILE A 39 -7.15 1.60 10.08
N PRO A 40 -7.54 1.25 11.31
CA PRO A 40 -8.42 0.11 11.54
C PRO A 40 -9.81 0.37 10.92
N PRO A 41 -10.46 -0.66 10.35
CA PRO A 41 -11.84 -0.53 9.86
C PRO A 41 -12.80 -0.29 11.04
N LYS A 42 -13.85 0.50 10.83
CA LYS A 42 -14.97 0.63 11.77
C LYS A 42 -16.15 -0.15 11.22
N GLY A 43 -16.13 -1.46 11.45
CA GLY A 43 -17.14 -2.41 10.96
C GLY A 43 -16.94 -2.88 9.52
N GLY A 44 -16.03 -2.26 8.76
CA GLY A 44 -15.77 -2.58 7.36
C GLY A 44 -14.70 -3.65 7.16
N GLN A 45 -14.21 -3.76 5.93
CA GLN A 45 -13.19 -4.76 5.58
C GLN A 45 -11.76 -4.23 5.75
N LEU A 46 -10.84 -5.17 5.97
CA LEU A 46 -9.41 -4.91 6.00
C LEU A 46 -8.83 -4.76 4.60
N ILE A 47 -7.86 -3.87 4.47
CA ILE A 47 -7.12 -3.64 3.24
C ILE A 47 -6.29 -4.88 2.96
N THR A 48 -6.38 -5.36 1.73
CA THR A 48 -5.57 -6.49 1.30
C THR A 48 -4.22 -6.02 0.81
N PHE A 49 -3.24 -6.92 0.84
CA PHE A 49 -1.88 -6.65 0.35
C PHE A 49 -1.86 -6.03 -1.05
N GLY A 50 -2.69 -6.53 -1.97
CA GLY A 50 -2.78 -5.98 -3.33
C GLY A 50 -3.33 -4.55 -3.38
N GLN A 51 -4.30 -4.21 -2.52
CA GLN A 51 -4.81 -2.84 -2.43
C GLN A 51 -3.81 -1.88 -1.78
N ALA A 52 -3.12 -2.35 -0.73
CA ALA A 52 -2.05 -1.60 -0.08
C ALA A 52 -0.90 -1.31 -1.05
N LEU A 53 -0.47 -2.31 -1.81
CA LEU A 53 0.58 -2.17 -2.82
C LEU A 53 0.18 -1.14 -3.89
N LYS A 54 -1.05 -1.25 -4.40
CA LYS A 54 -1.55 -0.31 -5.40
C LYS A 54 -1.58 1.14 -4.88
N LYS A 55 -1.99 1.37 -3.62
CA LYS A 55 -1.94 2.70 -2.99
C LYS A 55 -0.51 3.24 -2.88
N ILE A 56 0.47 2.37 -2.61
CA ILE A 56 1.89 2.72 -2.54
C ILE A 56 2.40 3.11 -3.94
N GLU A 57 2.05 2.34 -4.97
CA GLU A 57 2.38 2.64 -6.37
C GLU A 57 1.72 3.95 -6.84
N GLU A 58 0.46 4.20 -6.47
CA GLU A 58 -0.27 5.45 -6.78
C GLU A 58 0.37 6.69 -6.12
N LYS A 59 1.13 6.49 -5.02
CA LYS A 59 1.92 7.54 -4.39
C LYS A 59 3.28 7.78 -5.06
N GLY A 60 3.63 7.01 -6.09
CA GLY A 60 4.91 7.10 -6.80
C GLY A 60 6.02 6.26 -6.19
N ILE A 61 5.71 5.43 -5.20
CA ILE A 61 6.68 4.55 -4.54
C ILE A 61 6.67 3.21 -5.29
N THR A 62 7.52 3.08 -6.30
CA THR A 62 7.62 1.85 -7.11
C THR A 62 8.83 0.99 -6.73
N TYR A 63 9.80 1.56 -6.01
CA TYR A 63 11.06 0.90 -5.64
C TYR A 63 11.39 1.12 -4.16
N GLY A 64 12.12 0.17 -3.57
CA GLY A 64 12.51 0.23 -2.16
C GLY A 64 11.38 -0.04 -1.17
N THR A 65 10.26 -0.62 -1.62
CA THR A 65 9.16 -1.03 -0.74
C THR A 65 9.44 -2.40 -0.11
N ASP A 66 9.38 -2.48 1.21
CA ASP A 66 9.52 -3.72 1.98
C ASP A 66 8.21 -4.53 1.96
N LEU A 67 8.00 -5.27 0.86
CA LEU A 67 6.81 -6.11 0.65
C LEU A 67 6.61 -7.14 1.78
N ALA A 68 7.70 -7.72 2.29
CA ALA A 68 7.64 -8.67 3.40
C ALA A 68 7.07 -8.02 4.67
N LYS A 69 7.53 -6.80 4.99
CA LYS A 69 7.09 -6.05 6.16
C LYS A 69 5.66 -5.56 6.00
N LEU A 70 5.31 -5.05 4.82
CA LEU A 70 3.93 -4.65 4.49
C LEU A 70 2.97 -5.82 4.65
N ARG A 71 3.33 -7.00 4.11
CA ARG A 71 2.54 -8.22 4.23
C ARG A 71 2.39 -8.64 5.69
N GLU A 72 3.49 -8.66 6.45
CA GLU A 72 3.48 -9.02 7.86
C GLU A 72 2.54 -8.10 8.66
N ILE A 73 2.53 -6.80 8.38
CA ILE A 73 1.70 -5.82 9.08
C ILE A 73 0.21 -6.00 8.78
N ILE A 74 -0.11 -6.35 7.54
CA ILE A 74 -1.49 -6.66 7.13
C ILE A 74 -1.93 -7.99 7.75
N GLU A 75 -1.08 -9.03 7.73
CA GLU A 75 -1.41 -10.34 8.34
C GLU A 75 -1.52 -10.25 9.87
N LYS A 76 -0.60 -9.52 10.52
CA LYS A 76 -0.62 -9.27 11.97
C LYS A 76 -1.63 -8.21 12.39
N ASN A 77 -2.30 -7.54 11.45
CA ASN A 77 -3.28 -6.50 11.72
C ASN A 77 -2.73 -5.40 12.65
N VAL A 78 -1.52 -4.92 12.35
CA VAL A 78 -0.86 -3.89 13.16
C VAL A 78 -1.39 -2.52 12.74
N PHE A 79 -2.36 -2.00 13.51
CA PHE A 79 -3.00 -0.71 13.27
C PHE A 79 -2.34 0.44 14.04
N LEU A 80 -2.64 1.67 13.61
CA LEU A 80 -2.26 2.92 14.29
C LEU A 80 -0.75 3.04 14.57
N THR A 81 0.04 2.27 13.84
CA THR A 81 1.48 2.18 14.00
C THR A 81 2.12 2.71 12.74
N ASN A 82 3.12 3.57 12.91
CA ASN A 82 3.93 4.08 11.82
C ASN A 82 4.99 3.05 11.47
N PHE A 83 5.01 2.59 10.24
CA PHE A 83 6.04 1.69 9.75
C PHE A 83 6.64 2.23 8.46
N GLU A 84 7.96 2.21 8.38
CA GLU A 84 8.65 2.44 7.12
C GLU A 84 8.26 1.33 6.15
N VAL A 85 7.48 1.71 5.13
CA VAL A 85 7.11 0.81 4.02
C VAL A 85 8.07 0.90 2.89
N ALA A 86 8.66 2.07 2.69
CA ALA A 86 9.66 2.26 1.68
C ALA A 86 10.71 3.24 2.14
N LYS A 87 11.92 2.94 1.72
CA LYS A 87 13.05 3.83 1.88
C LYS A 87 13.57 4.13 0.49
N GLY A 88 13.78 5.41 0.20
CA GLY A 88 14.54 5.88 -0.93
C GLY A 88 15.93 5.27 -0.81
N LEU A 89 16.12 4.13 -1.47
CA LEU A 89 17.44 3.66 -1.76
C LEU A 89 18.02 4.68 -2.75
N PRO A 90 19.23 5.23 -2.49
CA PRO A 90 19.91 5.99 -3.53
C PRO A 90 19.93 5.11 -4.78
N PRO A 91 19.72 5.67 -5.99
CA PRO A 91 19.67 4.90 -7.22
C PRO A 91 20.87 3.96 -7.26
N VAL A 92 20.62 2.66 -7.05
CA VAL A 92 21.67 1.66 -7.13
C VAL A 92 21.98 1.58 -8.61
N ASN A 93 23.15 2.13 -8.95
CA ASN A 93 23.75 2.22 -10.27
C ASN A 93 23.10 1.26 -11.27
N GLY A 94 22.45 1.80 -12.32
CA GLY A 94 21.85 0.99 -13.37
C GLY A 94 22.89 0.00 -13.85
N ARG A 95 22.63 -1.31 -13.64
CA ARG A 95 23.50 -2.35 -14.16
C ARG A 95 23.58 -2.13 -15.67
N ASP A 96 24.79 -1.87 -16.14
CA ASP A 96 25.12 -1.48 -17.50
C ASP A 96 24.24 -2.19 -18.53
N GLY A 97 23.59 -1.41 -19.38
CA GLY A 97 22.95 -1.91 -20.59
C GLY A 97 24.04 -2.56 -21.43
N LYS A 98 24.16 -3.89 -21.34
CA LYS A 98 25.10 -4.65 -22.18
C LYS A 98 24.59 -4.59 -23.61
N VAL A 99 25.05 -3.60 -24.36
CA VAL A 99 25.00 -3.61 -25.83
C VAL A 99 25.86 -4.79 -26.26
N ILE A 100 25.20 -5.82 -26.77
CA ILE A 100 25.85 -6.86 -27.57
C ILE A 100 26.00 -6.27 -28.98
N ILE A 101 27.25 -5.92 -29.34
CA ILE A 101 27.67 -5.63 -30.71
C ILE A 101 27.84 -6.92 -31.51
#